data_AF-A0A820R5Y5-F1
#
_entry.id   AF-A0A820R5Y5-F1
#
_cell.length_a   1.000
_cell.length_b   1.000
_cell.length_c   1.000
_cell.angle_alpha   90.00
_cell.angle_beta   90.00
_cell.angle_gamma   90.00
#
_symmetry.space_group_name_H-M   'P 1'
#
loop_
_entity.id
_entity.type
_entity.pdbx_description
1 polymer ?
#
loop_
_entity_poly.entity_id
_entity_poly.type
_entity_poly.pdbx_seq_one_letter_code
_entity_poly.pdbx_strand_id
1 'polypeptide(L)'
;MQTSTYDAYKYRVQFCFWGGEELGLLGSAFHAAEAKTSTVVGERISDYLININLDMVGSPNFIFGIYDGRTAPSNTPAAARPGSLKISTLFQTLFNQNTLPWDHSAFDGRSDYGPFLAAGIVAGGLFTGADALKTVEQRNRYNSMLGSNLGGTSGIR
;
A
#
# COMPACT_ATOMS: atom_id res chain seq x y z
N MET A 1 2.16 6.05 -33.30
CA MET A 1 3.27 7.03 -33.33
C MET A 1 3.60 7.39 -31.90
N GLN A 2 4.77 6.99 -31.41
CA GLN A 2 5.21 7.21 -30.02
C GLN A 2 6.17 8.39 -30.05
N THR A 3 5.79 9.50 -29.42
CA THR A 3 6.61 10.72 -29.36
C THR A 3 7.82 10.50 -28.46
N SER A 4 9.02 10.65 -29.03
CA SER A 4 10.30 10.13 -28.53
C SER A 4 11.08 11.08 -27.61
N THR A 5 10.42 11.72 -26.64
CA THR A 5 11.11 12.67 -25.74
C THR A 5 11.51 12.09 -24.39
N TYR A 6 11.24 10.81 -24.12
CA TYR A 6 11.59 10.15 -22.87
C TYR A 6 12.38 8.87 -23.16
N ASP A 7 13.44 8.66 -22.39
CA ASP A 7 14.15 7.38 -22.37
C ASP A 7 13.14 6.26 -22.08
N ALA A 8 13.33 5.11 -22.75
CA ALA A 8 12.51 3.94 -22.47
C ALA A 8 12.75 3.52 -21.00
N TYR A 9 11.76 3.75 -20.14
CA TYR A 9 11.81 3.29 -18.76
C TYR A 9 11.96 1.77 -18.75
N LYS A 10 12.96 1.27 -17.99
CA LYS A 10 13.22 -0.17 -17.82
C LYS A 10 11.99 -0.93 -17.30
N TYR A 11 11.12 -0.26 -16.55
CA TYR A 11 9.91 -0.82 -15.97
C TYR A 11 8.69 0.00 -16.39
N ARG A 12 7.58 -0.70 -16.68
CA ARG A 12 6.27 -0.08 -16.95
C ARG A 12 5.56 0.22 -15.64
N VAL A 13 4.94 1.39 -15.54
CA VAL A 13 4.02 1.73 -14.45
C VAL A 13 2.58 1.59 -14.95
N GLN A 14 1.73 0.93 -14.17
CA GLN A 14 0.31 0.80 -14.44
C GLN A 14 -0.47 1.32 -13.23
N PHE A 15 -1.48 2.15 -13.50
CA PHE A 15 -2.43 2.61 -12.51
C PHE A 15 -3.73 1.85 -12.69
N CYS A 16 -4.29 1.38 -11.59
CA CYS A 16 -5.55 0.64 -11.55
C CYS A 16 -6.48 1.28 -10.52
N PHE A 17 -7.76 1.35 -10.86
CA PHE A 17 -8.83 1.79 -9.97
C PHE A 17 -9.85 0.65 -9.90
N TRP A 18 -10.02 0.07 -8.73
CA TRP A 18 -10.80 -1.14 -8.56
C TRP A 18 -12.25 -0.83 -8.21
N GLY A 19 -13.17 -1.49 -8.91
CA GLY A 19 -14.58 -1.53 -8.51
C GLY A 19 -14.86 -2.74 -7.63
N GLY A 20 -15.87 -2.64 -6.75
CA GLY A 20 -16.32 -3.76 -5.93
C GLY A 20 -15.34 -4.20 -4.83
N GLU A 21 -14.43 -3.32 -4.41
CA GLU A 21 -13.53 -3.54 -3.25
C GLU A 21 -14.35 -3.85 -1.99
N GLU A 22 -15.31 -2.98 -1.67
CA GLU A 22 -16.20 -3.10 -0.50
C GLU A 22 -17.13 -4.31 -0.53
N LEU A 23 -17.25 -4.98 -1.69
CA LEU A 23 -18.02 -6.21 -1.87
C LEU A 23 -17.16 -7.48 -1.74
N GLY A 24 -15.90 -7.33 -1.31
CA GLY A 24 -14.94 -8.42 -1.17
C GLY A 24 -13.90 -8.47 -2.29
N LEU A 25 -13.29 -7.33 -2.62
CA LEU A 25 -12.16 -7.20 -3.54
C LEU A 25 -12.45 -7.69 -4.97
N LEU A 26 -13.72 -7.59 -5.41
CA LEU A 26 -14.18 -8.27 -6.63
C LEU A 26 -13.39 -7.83 -7.88
N GLY A 27 -13.14 -6.53 -8.03
CA GLY A 27 -12.42 -5.98 -9.18
C GLY A 27 -10.96 -6.43 -9.25
N SER A 28 -10.22 -6.27 -8.15
CA SER A 28 -8.80 -6.66 -8.09
C SER A 28 -8.63 -8.18 -8.14
N ALA A 29 -9.53 -8.96 -7.53
CA ALA A 29 -9.55 -10.41 -7.59
C ALA A 29 -9.79 -10.91 -9.02
N PHE A 30 -10.79 -10.33 -9.72
CA PHE A 30 -11.05 -10.63 -11.12
C PHE A 30 -9.83 -10.32 -12.00
N HIS A 31 -9.24 -9.13 -11.86
CA HIS A 31 -8.06 -8.74 -12.63
C HIS A 31 -6.88 -9.69 -12.40
N ALA A 32 -6.59 -10.05 -11.14
CA ALA A 32 -5.51 -10.98 -10.83
C ALA A 32 -5.77 -12.39 -11.37
N ALA A 33 -7.03 -12.83 -11.47
CA ALA A 33 -7.41 -14.10 -12.07
C ALA A 33 -7.19 -14.08 -13.59
N GLU A 34 -7.68 -13.05 -14.29
CA GLU A 34 -7.47 -12.89 -15.74
C GLU A 34 -5.99 -12.78 -16.10
N ALA A 35 -5.22 -12.04 -15.30
CA ALA A 35 -3.78 -11.91 -15.50
C ALA A 35 -3.04 -13.25 -15.39
N LYS A 36 -3.51 -14.20 -14.57
CA LYS A 36 -2.89 -15.53 -14.46
C LYS A 36 -3.04 -16.37 -15.73
N THR A 37 -4.11 -16.14 -16.51
CA THR A 37 -4.38 -16.88 -17.74
C THR A 37 -4.05 -16.10 -19.01
N SER A 38 -3.75 -14.80 -18.90
CA SER A 38 -3.38 -13.99 -20.06
C SER A 38 -2.10 -14.51 -20.72
N THR A 39 -2.04 -14.39 -22.05
CA THR A 39 -0.83 -14.62 -22.86
C THR A 39 -0.22 -13.31 -23.35
N VAL A 40 -0.90 -12.18 -23.15
CA VAL A 40 -0.52 -10.86 -23.65
C VAL A 40 0.60 -10.27 -22.78
N VAL A 41 1.73 -9.90 -23.41
CA VAL A 41 2.87 -9.28 -22.72
C VAL A 41 2.42 -7.98 -22.05
N GLY A 42 2.73 -7.84 -20.76
CA GLY A 42 2.31 -6.73 -19.92
C GLY A 42 0.96 -6.94 -19.24
N GLU A 43 0.24 -8.03 -19.53
CA GLU A 43 -1.01 -8.39 -18.87
C GLU A 43 -0.92 -9.71 -18.11
N ARG A 44 0.18 -10.45 -18.26
CA ARG A 44 0.40 -11.67 -17.50
C ARG A 44 0.74 -11.33 -16.06
N ILE A 45 0.28 -12.16 -15.14
CA ILE A 45 0.63 -12.05 -13.72
C ILE A 45 2.15 -12.09 -13.52
N SER A 46 2.87 -12.84 -14.35
CA SER A 46 4.34 -12.96 -14.30
C SER A 46 5.09 -11.71 -14.77
N ASP A 47 4.41 -10.78 -15.44
CA ASP A 47 4.98 -9.49 -15.82
C ASP A 47 4.86 -8.45 -14.67
N TYR A 48 4.08 -8.76 -13.62
CA TYR A 48 3.90 -7.87 -12.48
C TYR A 48 4.99 -8.09 -11.44
N LEU A 49 5.65 -7.00 -11.04
CA LEU A 49 6.74 -7.05 -10.07
C LEU A 49 6.29 -6.61 -8.69
N ILE A 50 5.58 -5.48 -8.63
CA ILE A 50 5.22 -4.77 -7.40
C ILE A 50 3.80 -4.25 -7.54
N ASN A 51 3.00 -4.43 -6.49
CA ASN A 51 1.72 -3.76 -6.28
C ASN A 51 1.87 -2.75 -5.11
N ILE A 52 1.66 -1.46 -5.38
CA ILE A 52 1.56 -0.44 -4.34
C ILE A 52 0.09 -0.06 -4.20
N ASN A 53 -0.47 -0.30 -3.02
CA ASN A 53 -1.87 -0.03 -2.74
C ASN A 53 -2.02 1.22 -1.85
N LEU A 54 -3.02 2.03 -2.15
CA LEU A 54 -3.27 3.31 -1.49
C LEU A 54 -4.72 3.35 -1.06
N ASP A 55 -4.99 2.83 0.13
CA ASP A 55 -6.34 2.70 0.64
C ASP A 55 -6.32 2.57 2.16
N MET A 56 -6.87 3.52 2.93
CA MET A 56 -7.31 4.87 2.57
C MET A 56 -6.20 5.89 2.78
N VAL A 57 -6.10 6.94 1.96
CA VAL A 57 -5.02 7.96 2.05
C VAL A 57 -5.48 9.39 2.32
N GLY A 58 -6.69 9.57 2.85
CA GLY A 58 -7.30 10.89 3.07
C GLY A 58 -8.08 11.05 4.38
N SER A 59 -7.75 10.29 5.43
CA SER A 59 -8.49 10.38 6.71
C SER A 59 -8.36 11.76 7.35
N PRO A 60 -9.44 12.35 7.90
CA PRO A 60 -9.40 13.66 8.54
C PRO A 60 -8.57 13.67 9.84
N ASN A 61 -8.59 12.55 10.59
CA ASN A 61 -7.74 12.35 11.76
C ASN A 61 -6.62 11.34 11.46
N PHE A 62 -5.76 11.68 10.51
CA PHE A 62 -4.83 10.74 9.87
C PHE A 62 -3.68 10.24 10.75
N ILE A 63 -3.22 9.03 10.48
CA ILE A 63 -1.81 8.62 10.67
C ILE A 63 -1.10 8.62 9.31
N PHE A 64 0.22 8.69 9.29
CA PHE A 64 1.02 8.30 8.12
C PHE A 64 1.36 6.82 8.27
N GLY A 65 0.37 5.98 7.96
CA GLY A 65 0.44 4.54 8.09
C GLY A 65 1.19 3.90 6.94
N ILE A 66 2.10 2.99 7.26
CA ILE A 66 2.82 2.13 6.32
C ILE A 66 2.35 0.71 6.57
N TYR A 67 1.96 -0.04 5.55
CA TYR A 67 1.67 -1.47 5.72
C TYR A 67 2.89 -2.20 6.28
N ASP A 68 2.72 -2.96 7.36
CA ASP A 68 3.83 -3.70 7.98
C ASP A 68 4.13 -5.00 7.23
N GLY A 69 5.11 -4.97 6.33
CA GLY A 69 5.54 -6.14 5.57
C GLY A 69 6.00 -7.35 6.42
N ARG A 70 6.26 -7.17 7.73
CA ARG A 70 6.57 -8.28 8.66
C ARG A 70 5.32 -9.05 9.07
N THR A 71 4.14 -8.42 9.01
CA THR A 71 2.85 -8.99 9.45
C THR A 71 2.06 -9.59 8.29
N ALA A 72 2.67 -9.76 7.12
CA ALA A 72 2.01 -10.40 5.97
C ALA A 72 1.39 -11.76 6.37
N PRO A 73 0.15 -12.08 5.94
CA PRO A 73 -0.56 -13.28 6.37
C PRO A 73 0.26 -14.55 6.21
N SER A 74 0.08 -15.54 7.07
CA SER A 74 0.88 -16.79 7.08
C SER A 74 0.82 -17.55 5.75
N ASN A 75 -0.29 -17.46 5.02
CA ASN A 75 -0.48 -18.04 3.69
C ASN A 75 0.14 -17.23 2.54
N THR A 76 0.78 -16.08 2.82
CA THR A 76 1.50 -15.29 1.80
C THR A 76 2.65 -16.13 1.21
N PRO A 77 2.74 -16.28 -0.12
CA PRO A 77 3.84 -16.98 -0.78
C PRO A 77 5.21 -16.43 -0.36
N ALA A 78 6.15 -17.34 -0.08
CA ALA A 78 7.47 -16.98 0.47
C ALA A 78 8.24 -15.99 -0.42
N ALA A 79 8.06 -16.05 -1.74
CA ALA A 79 8.72 -15.17 -2.70
C ALA A 79 8.31 -13.69 -2.55
N ALA A 80 7.10 -13.38 -2.11
CA ALA A 80 6.61 -12.02 -1.98
C ALA A 80 7.13 -11.31 -0.71
N ARG A 81 7.39 -12.08 0.37
CA ARG A 81 7.66 -11.54 1.71
C ARG A 81 8.89 -10.61 1.77
N PRO A 82 10.07 -10.98 1.23
CA PRO A 82 11.24 -10.10 1.32
C PRO A 82 11.04 -8.78 0.56
N GLY A 83 10.33 -8.82 -0.57
CA GLY A 83 10.00 -7.62 -1.34
C GLY A 83 9.02 -6.71 -0.60
N SER A 84 7.99 -7.28 0.01
CA SER A 84 7.00 -6.51 0.79
C SER A 84 7.62 -5.83 2.00
N LEU A 85 8.55 -6.51 2.67
CA LEU A 85 9.36 -5.91 3.73
C LEU A 85 10.22 -4.75 3.21
N LYS A 86 10.84 -4.89 2.03
CA LYS A 86 11.62 -3.80 1.42
C LYS A 86 10.77 -2.57 1.12
N ILE A 87 9.53 -2.73 0.65
CA ILE A 87 8.61 -1.61 0.42
C ILE A 87 8.28 -0.90 1.74
N SER A 88 8.05 -1.66 2.80
CA SER A 88 7.78 -1.11 4.14
C SER A 88 8.96 -0.28 4.63
N THR A 89 10.19 -0.79 4.48
CA THR A 89 11.41 -0.06 4.83
C THR A 89 11.61 1.17 3.95
N LEU A 90 11.30 1.09 2.66
CA LEU A 90 11.40 2.22 1.73
C LEU A 90 10.54 3.40 2.19
N PHE A 91 9.26 3.16 2.53
CA PHE A 91 8.40 4.23 3.04
C PHE A 91 8.85 4.77 4.40
N GLN A 92 9.37 3.92 5.29
CA GLN A 92 9.95 4.38 6.56
C GLN A 92 11.14 5.31 6.30
N THR A 93 12.05 4.93 5.40
CA THR A 93 13.18 5.77 5.00
C THR A 93 12.70 7.08 4.41
N LEU A 94 11.71 7.05 3.52
CA LEU A 94 11.14 8.25 2.91
C LEU A 94 10.56 9.20 3.96
N PHE A 95 9.74 8.71 4.89
CA PHE A 95 9.16 9.55 5.94
C PHE A 95 10.22 10.08 6.91
N ASN A 96 11.19 9.26 7.30
CA ASN A 96 12.31 9.70 8.13
C ASN A 96 13.14 10.81 7.45
N GLN A 97 13.44 10.67 6.16
CA GLN A 97 14.18 11.68 5.38
C GLN A 97 13.44 13.02 5.29
N ASN A 98 12.11 12.99 5.33
CA ASN A 98 11.26 14.19 5.30
C ASN A 98 10.86 14.66 6.71
N THR A 99 11.42 14.08 7.77
CA THR A 99 11.07 14.39 9.18
C THR A 99 9.56 14.25 9.45
N LEU A 100 8.92 13.27 8.82
CA LEU A 100 7.49 12.98 8.99
C LEU A 100 7.30 11.86 10.03
N PRO A 101 6.28 11.96 10.91
CA PRO A 101 5.92 10.85 11.79
C PRO A 101 5.40 9.68 10.95
N TRP A 102 5.41 8.47 11.50
CA TRP A 102 4.75 7.35 10.85
C TRP A 102 4.39 6.25 11.84
N ASP A 103 3.46 5.40 11.42
CA ASP A 103 2.99 4.25 12.17
C ASP A 103 2.91 3.03 11.25
N HIS A 104 3.01 1.83 11.82
CA HIS A 104 2.62 0.63 11.11
C HIS A 104 1.10 0.53 11.04
N SER A 105 0.62 0.06 9.90
CA SER A 105 -0.78 -0.31 9.66
C SER A 105 -0.85 -1.79 9.28
N ALA A 106 -2.05 -2.36 9.44
CA ALA A 106 -2.27 -3.76 9.14
C ALA A 106 -1.91 -4.08 7.69
N PHE A 107 -1.16 -5.16 7.50
CA PHE A 107 -0.88 -5.74 6.19
C PHE A 107 -1.46 -7.16 6.16
N ASP A 108 -2.78 -7.26 6.27
CA ASP A 108 -3.52 -8.51 6.53
C ASP A 108 -4.22 -9.12 5.30
N GLY A 109 -4.20 -8.42 4.16
CA GLY A 109 -4.73 -8.90 2.88
C GLY A 109 -6.15 -8.45 2.58
N ARG A 110 -6.70 -7.52 3.37
CA ARG A 110 -8.10 -7.08 3.29
C ARG A 110 -8.37 -5.92 2.33
N SER A 111 -7.37 -5.41 1.62
CA SER A 111 -7.54 -4.40 0.56
C SER A 111 -6.98 -4.97 -0.76
N ASP A 112 -7.10 -4.23 -1.86
CA ASP A 112 -6.90 -4.72 -3.23
C ASP A 112 -5.49 -5.25 -3.55
N TYR A 113 -4.50 -5.04 -2.68
CA TYR A 113 -3.22 -5.74 -2.79
C TYR A 113 -3.32 -7.25 -2.51
N GLY A 114 -4.36 -7.69 -1.79
CA GLY A 114 -4.55 -9.07 -1.32
C GLY A 114 -4.48 -10.12 -2.44
N PRO A 115 -5.25 -9.99 -3.54
CA PRO A 115 -5.19 -10.92 -4.67
C PRO A 115 -3.80 -11.01 -5.34
N PHE A 116 -3.08 -9.88 -5.43
CA PHE A 116 -1.72 -9.84 -5.97
C PHE A 116 -0.73 -10.51 -5.03
N LEU A 117 -0.81 -10.21 -3.74
CA LEU A 117 0.02 -10.82 -2.69
C LEU A 117 -0.19 -12.35 -2.66
N ALA A 118 -1.44 -12.81 -2.76
CA ALA A 118 -1.79 -14.23 -2.84
C ALA A 118 -1.27 -14.90 -4.11
N ALA A 119 -1.09 -14.15 -5.22
CA ALA A 119 -0.45 -14.62 -6.43
C ALA A 119 1.10 -14.59 -6.37
N GLY A 120 1.68 -14.20 -5.25
CA GLY A 120 3.13 -14.13 -5.06
C GLY A 120 3.77 -12.84 -5.56
N ILE A 121 2.97 -11.84 -5.92
CA ILE A 121 3.46 -10.51 -6.29
C ILE A 121 3.81 -9.76 -5.02
N VAL A 122 4.96 -9.09 -5.03
CA VAL A 122 5.39 -8.23 -3.94
C VAL A 122 4.38 -7.09 -3.78
N ALA A 123 3.90 -6.87 -2.56
CA ALA A 123 2.96 -5.79 -2.30
C ALA A 123 3.33 -4.95 -1.08
N GLY A 124 2.86 -3.70 -1.06
CA GLY A 124 2.94 -2.80 0.09
C GLY A 124 2.08 -1.56 -0.18
N GLY A 125 2.14 -0.57 0.70
CA GLY A 125 1.22 0.54 0.58
C GLY A 125 1.18 1.46 1.78
N LEU A 126 0.30 2.45 1.66
CA LEU A 126 0.07 3.47 2.66
C LEU A 126 -1.39 3.49 3.09
N PHE A 127 -1.61 3.89 4.33
CA PHE A 127 -2.90 3.96 4.99
C PHE A 127 -2.94 5.17 5.91
N THR A 128 -4.10 5.79 6.09
CA THR A 128 -4.24 6.99 6.92
C THR A 128 -5.15 6.82 8.11
N GLY A 129 -5.79 5.67 8.29
CA GLY A 129 -6.76 5.46 9.36
C GLY A 129 -8.12 5.09 8.82
N ALA A 130 -8.94 4.50 9.69
CA ALA A 130 -10.33 4.17 9.47
C ALA A 130 -11.04 4.29 10.83
N ASP A 131 -11.54 3.18 11.36
CA ASP A 131 -12.30 3.13 12.61
C ASP A 131 -11.47 3.10 13.89
N ALA A 132 -10.15 2.94 13.76
CA ALA A 132 -9.23 2.87 14.89
C ALA A 132 -9.05 4.24 15.55
N LEU A 133 -9.09 4.26 16.88
CA LEU A 133 -8.83 5.47 17.66
C LEU A 133 -7.34 5.80 17.64
N LYS A 134 -7.03 7.06 17.31
CA LYS A 134 -5.69 7.60 17.47
C LYS A 134 -5.33 7.72 18.95
N THR A 135 -4.15 7.23 19.33
CA THR A 135 -3.73 7.27 20.73
C THR A 135 -3.24 8.66 21.13
N VAL A 136 -3.14 8.89 22.44
CA VAL A 136 -2.58 10.13 23.01
C VAL A 136 -1.13 10.31 22.56
N GLU A 137 -0.36 9.23 22.52
CA GLU A 137 1.05 9.20 22.11
C GLU A 137 1.19 9.55 20.63
N GLN A 138 0.36 8.94 19.76
CA GLN A 138 0.34 9.28 18.33
C GLN A 138 0.02 10.75 18.12
N ARG A 139 -1.07 11.26 18.72
CA ARG A 139 -1.48 12.66 18.60
C ARG A 139 -0.41 13.64 19.10
N ASN A 140 0.26 13.32 20.21
CA ASN A 140 1.42 14.09 20.72
C ASN A 140 2.58 14.11 19.71
N ARG A 141 3.01 12.93 19.21
CA ARG A 141 4.13 12.82 18.26
C ARG A 141 3.85 13.59 16.98
N TYR A 142 2.64 13.48 16.44
CA TYR A 142 2.27 14.16 15.20
C TYR A 142 2.22 15.69 15.40
N ASN A 143 1.67 16.18 16.51
CA ASN A 143 1.76 17.61 16.85
C ASN A 143 3.21 18.11 16.93
N SER A 144 4.10 17.31 17.52
CA SER A 144 5.50 17.70 17.68
C SER A 144 6.26 17.74 16.34
N MET A 145 5.94 16.86 15.40
CA MET A 145 6.68 16.73 14.14
C MET A 145 6.07 17.55 13.00
N LEU A 146 4.75 17.67 12.96
CA LEU A 146 4.04 18.40 11.89
C LEU A 146 3.79 19.86 12.27
N GLY A 147 3.70 20.16 13.56
CA GLY A 147 3.36 21.48 14.08
C GLY A 147 2.10 21.46 14.93
N SER A 148 1.93 22.50 15.73
CA SER A 148 0.79 22.64 16.64
C SER A 148 -0.54 22.56 15.89
N ASN A 149 -1.48 21.80 16.43
CA ASN A 149 -2.81 21.50 15.88
C ASN A 149 -2.86 20.55 14.67
N LEU A 150 -1.73 20.02 14.22
CA LEU A 150 -1.67 19.04 13.12
C LEU A 150 -1.61 17.58 13.60
N GLY A 151 -1.61 17.35 14.91
CA GLY A 151 -1.67 16.04 15.52
C GLY A 151 -3.05 15.36 15.50
N GLY A 152 -4.12 16.12 15.23
CA GLY A 152 -5.51 15.63 15.28
C GLY A 152 -6.02 15.42 16.71
N THR A 153 -7.04 14.56 16.86
CA THR A 153 -7.67 14.24 18.15
C THR A 153 -7.29 12.83 18.61
N SER A 154 -7.25 12.60 19.93
CA SER A 154 -6.97 11.29 20.52
C SER A 154 -8.10 10.81 21.42
N GLY A 155 -8.41 9.51 21.38
CA GLY A 155 -9.31 8.85 22.35
C GLY A 155 -10.80 9.19 22.24
N ILE A 156 -11.24 9.87 21.17
CA ILE A 156 -12.65 10.26 20.97
C ILE A 156 -13.01 9.93 19.51
N ARG A 157 -14.18 9.30 19.30
CA ARG A 157 -14.81 9.14 17.98
C ARG A 157 -15.62 10.39 17.65
#